data_AF-A0A9W8RMN5-F1
#
_entry.id   AF-A0A9W8RMN5-F1
#
_cell.length_a   1.000
_cell.length_b   1.000
_cell.length_c   1.000
_cell.angle_alpha   90.00
_cell.angle_beta   90.00
_cell.angle_gamma   90.00
#
_symmetry.space_group_name_H-M   'P 1'
#
loop_
_entity.id
_entity.type
_entity.pdbx_description
1 polymer ?
#
loop_
_entity_poly.entity_id
_entity_poly.type
_entity_poly.pdbx_seq_one_letter_code
_entity_poly.pdbx_strand_id
1 'polypeptide(L)'
;MAQPGSAIHTQEALDRGWYYYLADIAARRLLQRVTDSLYTENEVGWDFAPLPHLTQTAAELERQLDQWYRTLPGVISFDVDVAAEDELAYHLQARAFEIKERIYRPFLFRIIHQPLEQSGRVALQSFVENHALICIKIIQQWDVRHRHHGTWLMLRQSFTSALLLLIAQKAGLLESLRTECELSVKLSISTLRYWEAEAPDLKASRQILEDIIEQLYVVA
;
A
#
# COMPACT_ATOMS: atom_id res chain seq x y z
N MET A 1 -3.92 -16.02 -46.35
CA MET A 1 -2.79 -15.07 -46.21
C MET A 1 -3.10 -14.17 -45.04
N ALA A 2 -2.40 -14.34 -43.90
CA ALA A 2 -2.58 -13.47 -42.75
C ALA A 2 -2.00 -12.07 -43.07
N GLN A 3 -2.73 -11.01 -42.74
CA GLN A 3 -2.26 -9.64 -42.98
C GLN A 3 -1.04 -9.34 -42.11
N PRO A 4 0.04 -8.75 -42.65
CA PRO A 4 1.30 -8.53 -41.93
C PRO A 4 1.15 -7.63 -40.68
N GLY A 5 0.13 -6.77 -40.61
CA GLY A 5 -0.17 -5.97 -39.41
C GLY A 5 -0.69 -6.77 -38.22
N SER A 6 -1.35 -7.92 -38.44
CA SER A 6 -1.88 -8.76 -37.37
C SER A 6 -0.78 -9.47 -36.57
N ALA A 7 0.33 -9.83 -37.22
CA ALA A 7 1.44 -10.53 -36.58
C ALA A 7 2.30 -9.59 -35.70
N ILE A 8 2.50 -8.34 -36.14
CA ILE A 8 3.26 -7.33 -35.41
C ILE A 8 2.55 -6.95 -34.10
N HIS A 9 1.23 -6.69 -34.16
CA HIS A 9 0.43 -6.41 -32.95
C HIS A 9 0.39 -7.59 -31.95
N THR A 10 0.52 -8.83 -32.44
CA THR A 10 0.57 -10.02 -31.58
C THR A 10 1.92 -10.11 -30.86
N GLN A 11 3.03 -9.79 -31.55
CA GLN A 11 4.36 -9.80 -30.94
C GLN A 11 4.51 -8.69 -29.89
N GLU A 12 4.05 -7.48 -30.18
CA GLU A 12 4.08 -6.36 -29.22
C GLU A 12 3.27 -6.67 -27.94
N ALA A 13 2.09 -7.28 -28.09
CA ALA A 13 1.28 -7.72 -26.96
C ALA A 13 1.97 -8.83 -26.14
N LEU A 14 2.63 -9.77 -26.82
CA LEU A 14 3.41 -10.82 -26.15
C LEU A 14 4.59 -10.23 -25.38
N ASP A 15 5.39 -9.36 -26.00
CA ASP A 15 6.55 -8.73 -25.38
C ASP A 15 6.13 -7.92 -24.15
N ARG A 16 5.01 -7.19 -24.25
CA ARG A 16 4.44 -6.45 -23.12
C ARG A 16 4.05 -7.37 -21.97
N GLY A 17 3.41 -8.51 -22.27
CA GLY A 17 3.10 -9.54 -21.27
C GLY A 17 4.37 -10.09 -20.61
N TRP A 18 5.41 -10.40 -21.39
CA TRP A 18 6.70 -10.86 -20.88
C TRP A 18 7.37 -9.85 -19.95
N TYR A 19 7.42 -8.58 -20.35
CA TYR A 19 7.96 -7.51 -19.50
C TYR A 19 7.18 -7.37 -18.20
N TYR A 20 5.86 -7.43 -18.27
CA TYR A 20 5.00 -7.38 -17.09
C TYR A 20 5.31 -8.55 -16.13
N TYR A 21 5.38 -9.78 -16.62
CA TYR A 21 5.65 -10.94 -15.77
C TYR A 21 7.02 -10.86 -15.10
N LEU A 22 8.05 -10.44 -15.83
CA LEU A 22 9.38 -10.24 -15.25
C LEU A 22 9.38 -9.16 -14.18
N ALA A 23 8.67 -8.05 -14.42
CA ALA A 23 8.51 -6.96 -13.45
C ALA A 23 7.74 -7.41 -12.21
N ASP A 24 6.62 -8.13 -12.34
CA ASP A 24 5.83 -8.63 -11.21
C ASP A 24 6.61 -9.69 -10.39
N ILE A 25 7.35 -10.59 -11.05
CA ILE A 25 8.23 -11.55 -10.34
C ILE A 25 9.32 -10.81 -9.56
N ALA A 26 9.94 -9.78 -10.16
CA ALA A 26 10.94 -8.98 -9.46
C ALA A 26 10.36 -8.24 -8.25
N ALA A 27 9.15 -7.67 -8.38
CA ALA A 27 8.42 -7.04 -7.29
C ALA A 27 8.09 -8.04 -6.17
N ARG A 28 7.63 -9.26 -6.51
CA ARG A 28 7.37 -10.32 -5.52
C ARG A 28 8.60 -10.75 -4.76
N ARG A 29 9.75 -10.87 -5.44
CA ARG A 29 11.04 -11.18 -4.77
C ARG A 29 11.46 -10.06 -3.84
N LEU A 30 11.24 -8.81 -4.23
CA LEU A 30 11.48 -7.67 -3.35
C LEU A 30 10.55 -7.71 -2.12
N LEU A 31 9.25 -7.97 -2.30
CA LEU A 31 8.31 -8.16 -1.20
C LEU A 31 8.71 -9.31 -0.26
N GLN A 32 9.24 -10.40 -0.80
CA GLN A 32 9.81 -11.49 0.00
C GLN A 32 10.99 -10.99 0.84
N ARG A 33 11.92 -10.22 0.26
CA ARG A 33 13.04 -9.63 1.00
C ARG A 33 12.58 -8.66 2.10
N VAL A 34 11.52 -7.88 1.85
CA VAL A 34 10.88 -7.05 2.89
C VAL A 34 10.38 -7.93 4.03
N THR A 35 9.71 -9.03 3.69
CA THR A 35 9.18 -9.98 4.69
C THR A 35 10.31 -10.62 5.49
N ASP A 36 11.36 -11.10 4.84
CA ASP A 36 12.49 -11.75 5.51
C ASP A 36 13.28 -10.77 6.39
N SER A 37 13.40 -9.51 5.97
CA SER A 37 14.20 -8.50 6.69
C SER A 37 13.44 -7.86 7.86
N LEU A 38 12.13 -7.65 7.71
CA LEU A 38 11.33 -6.88 8.67
C LEU A 38 10.27 -7.73 9.39
N TYR A 39 9.78 -8.82 8.82
CA TYR A 39 8.60 -9.54 9.34
C TYR A 39 8.90 -10.96 9.82
N THR A 40 10.18 -11.40 9.86
CA THR A 40 10.55 -12.75 10.33
C THR A 40 10.07 -13.04 11.76
N GLU A 41 10.18 -12.05 12.65
CA GLU A 41 9.69 -12.14 14.04
C GLU A 41 8.34 -11.42 14.24
N ASN A 42 7.64 -11.08 13.14
CA ASN A 42 6.45 -10.24 13.13
C ASN A 42 6.64 -8.92 13.90
N GLU A 43 5.60 -8.41 14.55
CA GLU A 43 5.63 -7.16 15.32
C GLU A 43 6.61 -7.21 16.51
N VAL A 44 6.87 -8.40 17.06
CA VAL A 44 7.81 -8.61 18.17
C VAL A 44 9.22 -8.17 17.78
N GLY A 45 9.64 -8.47 16.54
CA GLY A 45 10.94 -8.03 16.04
C GLY A 45 11.08 -6.51 15.97
N TRP A 46 9.98 -5.78 15.74
CA TRP A 46 10.01 -4.32 15.68
C TRP A 46 10.24 -3.74 17.07
N ASP A 47 9.58 -4.27 18.10
CA ASP A 47 9.69 -3.77 19.47
C ASP A 47 11.14 -3.74 20.00
N PHE A 48 11.95 -4.72 19.63
CA PHE A 48 13.32 -4.83 20.14
C PHE A 48 14.40 -4.32 19.17
N ALA A 49 14.06 -4.10 17.89
CA ALA A 49 15.03 -3.65 16.91
C ALA A 49 15.53 -2.20 17.19
N PRO A 50 16.86 -1.97 17.17
CA PRO A 50 17.42 -0.62 17.24
C PRO A 50 16.90 0.24 16.09
N LEU A 51 16.44 1.47 16.39
CA LEU A 51 15.93 2.38 15.36
C LEU A 51 16.89 2.60 14.18
N PRO A 52 18.21 2.78 14.39
CA PRO A 52 19.16 2.91 13.27
C PRO A 52 19.19 1.68 12.34
N HIS A 53 18.98 0.48 12.89
CA HIS A 53 18.94 -0.73 12.09
C HIS A 53 17.66 -0.78 11.25
N LEU A 54 16.50 -0.45 11.83
CA LEU A 54 15.24 -0.39 11.09
C LEU A 54 15.29 0.65 9.96
N THR A 55 15.81 1.85 10.24
CA THR A 55 15.91 2.92 9.23
C THR A 55 16.88 2.56 8.11
N GLN A 56 18.03 1.95 8.43
CA GLN A 56 18.98 1.49 7.42
C GLN A 56 18.38 0.38 6.53
N THR A 57 17.69 -0.59 7.14
CA THR A 57 17.03 -1.68 6.41
C THR A 57 15.93 -1.13 5.49
N ALA A 58 15.11 -0.20 5.98
CA ALA A 58 14.08 0.46 5.16
C ALA A 58 14.70 1.24 3.98
N ALA A 59 15.75 2.02 4.22
CA ALA A 59 16.43 2.79 3.18
C ALA A 59 17.01 1.89 2.06
N GLU A 60 17.58 0.73 2.41
CA GLU A 60 18.08 -0.21 1.42
C GLU A 60 16.94 -0.88 0.62
N LEU A 61 15.82 -1.23 1.28
CA LEU A 61 14.65 -1.79 0.60
C LEU A 61 13.98 -0.78 -0.32
N GLU A 62 13.90 0.49 0.08
CA GLU A 62 13.44 1.60 -0.77
C GLU A 62 14.35 1.79 -1.99
N ARG A 63 15.67 1.79 -1.79
CA ARG A 63 16.63 1.88 -2.89
C ARG A 63 16.41 0.76 -3.92
N GLN A 64 16.11 -0.46 -3.47
CA GLN A 64 15.79 -1.58 -4.35
C GLN A 64 14.44 -1.41 -5.06
N LEU A 65 13.43 -0.85 -4.39
CA LEU A 65 12.14 -0.53 -5.01
C LEU A 65 12.30 0.53 -6.10
N ASP A 66 13.05 1.59 -5.82
CA ASP A 66 13.37 2.64 -6.79
C ASP A 66 14.14 2.08 -7.99
N GLN A 67 15.08 1.17 -7.75
CA GLN A 67 15.81 0.50 -8.81
C GLN A 67 14.87 -0.36 -9.67
N TRP A 68 13.98 -1.13 -9.05
CA TRP A 68 12.97 -1.91 -9.78
C TRP A 68 12.10 -1.00 -10.65
N TYR A 69 11.58 0.10 -10.10
CA TYR A 69 10.75 1.06 -10.82
C TYR A 69 11.47 1.69 -12.02
N ARG A 70 12.73 2.13 -11.85
CA ARG A 70 13.55 2.72 -12.93
C ARG A 70 13.89 1.73 -14.05
N THR A 71 13.85 0.43 -13.77
CA THR A 71 14.13 -0.60 -14.78
C THR A 71 12.90 -1.03 -15.57
N LEU A 72 11.70 -0.52 -15.22
CA LEU A 72 10.49 -0.84 -15.96
C LEU A 72 10.57 -0.31 -17.40
N PRO A 73 10.34 -1.15 -18.42
CA PRO A 73 10.19 -0.70 -19.80
C PRO A 73 9.04 0.31 -19.93
N GLY A 74 9.20 1.31 -20.80
CA GLY A 74 8.22 2.39 -20.98
C GLY A 74 6.80 1.93 -21.31
N VAL A 75 6.65 0.73 -21.90
CA VAL A 75 5.34 0.14 -22.25
C VAL A 75 4.52 -0.38 -21.06
N ILE A 76 5.17 -0.53 -19.89
CA ILE A 76 4.56 -0.96 -18.62
C ILE A 76 4.97 -0.07 -17.43
N SER A 77 5.72 1.00 -17.67
CA SER A 77 6.02 2.00 -16.64
C SER A 77 4.76 2.78 -16.29
N PHE A 78 4.72 3.30 -15.07
CA PHE A 78 3.63 4.12 -14.55
C PHE A 78 4.23 5.34 -13.85
N ASP A 79 3.41 6.33 -13.55
CA ASP A 79 3.77 7.42 -12.63
C ASP A 79 3.26 7.04 -11.22
N VAL A 80 4.05 7.27 -10.18
CA VAL A 80 3.69 6.94 -8.79
C VAL A 80 2.61 7.88 -8.23
N ASP A 81 2.45 9.08 -8.82
CA ASP A 81 1.52 10.11 -8.37
C ASP A 81 0.26 10.21 -9.24
N VAL A 82 0.22 9.52 -10.39
CA VAL A 82 -0.93 9.50 -11.30
C VAL A 82 -1.46 8.08 -11.42
N ALA A 83 -2.78 7.90 -11.27
CA ALA A 83 -3.40 6.59 -11.45
C ALA A 83 -3.10 6.03 -12.85
N ALA A 84 -2.54 4.84 -12.92
CA ALA A 84 -2.23 4.22 -14.20
C ALA A 84 -3.53 3.81 -14.92
N GLU A 85 -3.67 4.23 -16.19
CA GLU A 85 -4.84 3.91 -17.02
C GLU A 85 -4.78 2.49 -17.60
N ASP A 86 -3.57 1.97 -17.82
CA ASP A 86 -3.36 0.64 -18.35
C ASP A 86 -3.35 -0.43 -17.25
N GLU A 87 -4.02 -1.56 -17.49
CA GLU A 87 -4.18 -2.64 -16.52
C GLU A 87 -2.85 -3.20 -15.99
N LEU A 88 -1.85 -3.40 -16.86
CA LEU A 88 -0.56 -3.97 -16.44
C LEU A 88 0.22 -2.97 -15.59
N ALA A 89 0.29 -1.72 -16.04
CA ALA A 89 0.91 -0.63 -15.29
C ALA A 89 0.20 -0.39 -13.94
N TYR A 90 -1.13 -0.46 -13.92
CA TYR A 90 -1.96 -0.34 -12.73
C TYR A 90 -1.67 -1.44 -11.70
N HIS A 91 -1.47 -2.68 -12.14
CA HIS A 91 -1.05 -3.75 -11.23
C HIS A 91 0.38 -3.58 -10.71
N LEU A 92 1.33 -3.12 -11.54
CA LEU A 92 2.69 -2.85 -11.07
C LEU A 92 2.73 -1.68 -10.09
N GLN A 93 1.94 -0.63 -10.33
CA GLN A 93 1.78 0.49 -9.41
C GLN A 93 1.25 0.02 -8.05
N ALA A 94 0.23 -0.83 -8.05
CA ALA A 94 -0.27 -1.45 -6.84
C ALA A 94 0.79 -2.28 -6.09
N ARG A 95 1.65 -3.02 -6.80
CA ARG A 95 2.78 -3.74 -6.19
C ARG A 95 3.77 -2.79 -5.53
N ALA A 96 4.05 -1.66 -6.16
CA ALA A 96 4.93 -0.65 -5.59
C ALA A 96 4.36 -0.09 -4.28
N PHE A 97 3.06 0.21 -4.25
CA PHE A 97 2.38 0.67 -3.03
C PHE A 97 2.38 -0.40 -1.93
N GLU A 98 2.10 -1.66 -2.27
CA GLU A 98 2.13 -2.78 -1.32
C GLU A 98 3.52 -2.91 -0.67
N ILE A 99 4.59 -2.92 -1.47
CA ILE A 99 5.96 -3.04 -0.97
C ILE A 99 6.30 -1.85 -0.06
N LYS A 100 5.97 -0.62 -0.50
CA LYS A 100 6.28 0.60 0.23
C LYS A 100 5.52 0.70 1.55
N GLU A 101 4.26 0.26 1.58
CA GLU A 101 3.46 0.16 2.81
C GLU A 101 4.11 -0.80 3.80
N ARG A 102 4.54 -1.98 3.33
CA ARG A 102 5.21 -2.97 4.18
C ARG A 102 6.57 -2.49 4.70
N ILE A 103 7.31 -1.69 3.93
CA ILE A 103 8.58 -1.09 4.39
C ILE A 103 8.33 -0.10 5.53
N TYR A 104 7.28 0.74 5.44
CA TYR A 104 7.07 1.80 6.42
C TYR A 104 6.21 1.43 7.63
N ARG A 105 5.37 0.39 7.54
CA ARG A 105 4.50 -0.05 8.65
C ARG A 105 5.22 -0.24 10.00
N PRO A 106 6.45 -0.78 10.07
CA PRO A 106 7.17 -0.91 11.33
C PRO A 106 7.35 0.43 12.06
N PHE A 107 7.53 1.54 11.36
CA PHE A 107 7.73 2.85 11.99
C PHE A 107 6.45 3.38 12.65
N LEU A 108 5.28 3.17 12.02
CA LEU A 108 3.99 3.46 12.64
C LEU A 108 3.80 2.64 13.92
N PHE A 109 4.15 1.36 13.87
CA PHE A 109 4.09 0.50 15.06
C PHE A 109 5.03 1.02 16.16
N ARG A 110 6.30 1.32 15.84
CA ARG A 110 7.29 1.82 16.81
C ARG A 110 6.84 3.09 17.52
N ILE A 111 6.34 4.07 16.77
CA ILE A 111 5.97 5.36 17.36
C ILE A 111 4.72 5.27 18.26
N ILE A 112 3.83 4.30 18.00
CA ILE A 112 2.61 4.08 18.79
C ILE A 112 2.92 3.26 20.05
N HIS A 113 3.68 2.17 19.92
CA HIS A 113 3.80 1.17 20.98
C HIS A 113 4.94 1.42 21.97
N GLN A 114 5.93 2.26 21.60
CA GLN A 114 7.15 2.39 22.38
C GLN A 114 7.36 3.83 22.88
N PRO A 115 7.80 4.00 24.14
CA PRO A 115 8.15 5.31 24.67
C PRO A 115 9.44 5.77 24.00
N LEU A 116 9.30 6.59 22.95
CA LEU A 116 10.43 7.21 22.27
C LEU A 116 10.74 8.58 22.86
N GLU A 117 12.03 8.89 23.02
CA GLU A 117 12.50 10.24 23.27
C GLU A 117 12.05 11.19 22.15
N GLN A 118 11.99 12.49 22.43
CA GLN A 118 11.52 13.49 21.47
C GLN A 118 12.30 13.45 20.14
N SER A 119 13.62 13.25 20.22
CA SER A 119 14.50 13.09 19.05
C SER A 119 14.11 11.89 18.19
N GLY A 120 13.81 10.75 18.81
CA GLY A 120 13.36 9.54 18.14
C GLY A 120 11.98 9.70 17.50
N ARG A 121 11.04 10.38 18.18
CA ARG A 121 9.72 10.70 17.62
C ARG A 121 9.83 11.56 16.36
N VAL A 122 10.62 12.64 16.43
CA VAL A 122 10.85 13.52 15.27
C VAL A 122 11.51 12.76 14.11
N ALA A 123 12.46 11.87 14.41
CA ALA A 123 13.12 11.06 13.39
C ALA A 123 12.16 10.08 12.69
N LEU A 124 11.15 9.57 13.40
CA LEU A 124 10.16 8.64 12.82
C LEU A 124 8.98 9.33 12.13
N GLN A 125 8.72 10.59 12.45
CA GLN A 125 7.55 11.33 11.95
C GLN A 125 7.46 11.31 10.42
N SER A 126 8.57 11.52 9.71
CA SER A 126 8.57 11.50 8.24
C SER A 126 8.25 10.11 7.67
N PHE A 127 8.69 9.03 8.31
CA PHE A 127 8.36 7.67 7.91
C PHE A 127 6.87 7.36 8.12
N VAL A 128 6.27 7.90 9.18
CA VAL A 128 4.84 7.75 9.49
C VAL A 128 3.98 8.51 8.49
N GLU A 129 4.37 9.75 8.16
CA GLU A 129 3.68 10.53 7.12
C GLU A 129 3.77 9.85 5.76
N ASN A 130 4.95 9.35 5.39
CA ASN A 130 5.12 8.56 4.17
C ASN A 130 4.26 7.31 4.17
N HIS A 131 4.18 6.59 5.29
CA HIS A 131 3.29 5.42 5.43
C HIS A 131 1.82 5.78 5.22
N ALA A 132 1.36 6.89 5.82
CA ALA A 132 -0.01 7.37 5.68
C ALA A 132 -0.33 7.75 4.22
N LEU A 133 0.56 8.47 3.55
CA LEU A 133 0.40 8.81 2.13
C LEU A 133 0.29 7.56 1.25
N ILE A 134 1.06 6.51 1.52
CA ILE A 134 0.94 5.25 0.77
C ILE A 134 -0.36 4.52 1.11
N CYS A 135 -0.81 4.51 2.37
CA CYS A 135 -2.12 3.95 2.73
C CYS A 135 -3.27 4.66 2.00
N ILE A 136 -3.21 5.99 1.88
CA ILE A 136 -4.16 6.78 1.09
C ILE A 136 -4.15 6.33 -0.38
N LYS A 137 -2.97 6.21 -0.99
CA LYS A 137 -2.83 5.75 -2.38
C LYS A 137 -3.36 4.33 -2.58
N ILE A 138 -3.14 3.42 -1.64
CA ILE A 138 -3.70 2.06 -1.68
C ILE A 138 -5.23 2.09 -1.67
N ILE A 139 -5.83 2.91 -0.80
CA ILE A 139 -7.29 3.01 -0.73
C ILE A 139 -7.86 3.57 -2.04
N GLN A 140 -7.23 4.61 -2.59
CA GLN A 140 -7.62 5.19 -3.87
C GLN A 140 -7.46 4.20 -5.03
N GLN A 141 -6.34 3.46 -5.06
CA GLN A 141 -6.10 2.41 -6.05
C GLN A 141 -7.27 1.42 -6.06
N TRP A 142 -7.72 1.00 -4.88
CA TRP A 142 -8.70 -0.06 -4.72
C TRP A 142 -10.16 0.40 -4.67
N ASP A 143 -10.48 1.64 -5.04
CA ASP A 143 -11.86 2.08 -5.27
C ASP A 143 -12.41 1.55 -6.62
N VAL A 144 -12.30 0.24 -6.83
CA VAL A 144 -12.79 -0.43 -8.04
C VAL A 144 -14.23 -0.93 -7.82
N ARG A 145 -15.10 -0.62 -8.78
CA ARG A 145 -16.53 -1.00 -8.79
C ARG A 145 -16.87 -1.99 -9.91
N HIS A 146 -15.86 -2.65 -10.45
CA HIS A 146 -16.02 -3.72 -11.44
C HIS A 146 -15.45 -5.02 -10.87
N ARG A 147 -15.97 -6.15 -11.33
CA ARG A 147 -15.48 -7.46 -10.88
C ARG A 147 -14.11 -7.73 -11.45
N HIS A 148 -13.18 -8.06 -10.57
CA HIS A 148 -11.84 -8.49 -10.90
C HIS A 148 -11.48 -9.68 -9.99
N HIS A 149 -10.67 -10.62 -10.48
CA HIS A 149 -10.35 -11.84 -9.74
C HIS A 149 -9.65 -11.58 -8.39
N GLY A 150 -8.99 -10.43 -8.27
CA GLY A 150 -8.34 -9.96 -7.04
C GLY A 150 -9.18 -9.02 -6.16
N THR A 151 -10.41 -8.66 -6.55
CA THR A 151 -11.21 -7.62 -5.87
C THR A 151 -11.31 -7.86 -4.37
N TRP A 152 -11.61 -9.09 -3.94
CA TRP A 152 -11.74 -9.41 -2.52
C TRP A 152 -10.45 -9.15 -1.71
N LEU A 153 -9.29 -9.50 -2.26
CA LEU A 153 -7.99 -9.25 -1.60
C LEU A 153 -7.66 -7.75 -1.55
N MET A 154 -7.94 -7.02 -2.63
CA MET A 154 -7.72 -5.58 -2.74
C MET A 154 -8.55 -4.80 -1.71
N LEU A 155 -9.81 -5.18 -1.52
CA LEU A 155 -10.70 -4.56 -0.53
C LEU A 155 -10.22 -4.80 0.91
N ARG A 156 -9.67 -5.98 1.21
CA ARG A 156 -9.05 -6.26 2.51
C ARG A 156 -7.78 -5.44 2.73
N GLN A 157 -7.01 -5.19 1.67
CA GLN A 157 -5.87 -4.29 1.74
C GLN A 157 -6.31 -2.85 2.01
N SER A 158 -7.34 -2.36 1.30
CA SER A 158 -7.96 -1.05 1.55
C SER A 158 -8.47 -0.91 2.99
N PHE A 159 -9.18 -1.92 3.50
CA PHE A 159 -9.63 -1.98 4.90
C PHE A 159 -8.46 -1.91 5.89
N THR A 160 -7.38 -2.67 5.64
CA THR A 160 -6.19 -2.65 6.50
C THR A 160 -5.53 -1.27 6.48
N SER A 161 -5.37 -0.66 5.30
CA SER A 161 -4.85 0.71 5.18
C SER A 161 -5.72 1.73 5.91
N ALA A 162 -7.05 1.60 5.85
CA ALA A 162 -7.96 2.47 6.59
C ALA A 162 -7.78 2.33 8.11
N LEU A 163 -7.62 1.12 8.64
CA LEU A 163 -7.33 0.90 10.06
C LEU A 163 -5.98 1.54 10.48
N LEU A 164 -4.96 1.44 9.63
CA LEU A 164 -3.65 2.03 9.87
C LEU A 164 -3.70 3.57 9.89
N LEU A 165 -4.52 4.18 9.02
CA LEU A 165 -4.76 5.63 9.07
C LEU A 165 -5.50 6.04 10.35
N LEU A 166 -6.55 5.29 10.73
CA LEU A 166 -7.34 5.58 11.92
C LEU A 166 -6.51 5.49 13.21
N ILE A 167 -5.64 4.48 13.35
CA ILE A 167 -4.78 4.37 14.54
C ILE A 167 -3.73 5.50 14.58
N ALA A 168 -3.16 5.89 13.43
CA ALA A 168 -2.22 6.99 13.35
C ALA A 168 -2.88 8.34 13.70
N GLN A 169 -4.12 8.56 13.23
CA GLN A 169 -4.94 9.71 13.62
C GLN A 169 -5.26 9.72 15.12
N LYS A 170 -5.66 8.58 15.68
CA LYS A 170 -5.92 8.43 17.12
C LYS A 170 -4.69 8.77 17.97
N ALA A 171 -3.50 8.45 17.48
CA ALA A 171 -2.23 8.76 18.12
C ALA A 171 -1.77 10.22 17.94
N GLY A 172 -2.52 11.05 17.21
CA GLY A 172 -2.18 12.46 16.94
C GLY A 172 -0.98 12.64 16.01
N LEU A 173 -0.68 11.64 15.17
CA LEU A 173 0.53 11.62 14.34
C LEU A 173 0.34 12.27 12.96
N LEU A 174 -0.90 12.55 12.56
CA LEU A 174 -1.26 12.93 11.18
C LEU A 174 -2.04 14.26 11.12
N GLU A 175 -1.70 15.23 11.96
CA GLU A 175 -2.42 16.52 11.97
C GLU A 175 -2.40 17.24 10.62
N SER A 176 -1.28 17.18 9.90
CA SER A 176 -1.12 17.78 8.57
C SER A 176 -1.89 17.04 7.46
N LEU A 177 -2.19 15.75 7.65
CA LEU A 177 -2.87 14.88 6.68
C LEU A 177 -4.28 14.49 7.12
N ARG A 178 -4.81 15.18 8.15
CA ARG A 178 -6.07 14.80 8.82
C ARG A 178 -7.21 14.68 7.82
N THR A 179 -7.41 15.69 6.99
CA THR A 179 -8.50 15.77 6.02
C THR A 179 -8.39 14.67 4.96
N GLU A 180 -7.20 14.45 4.41
CA GLU A 180 -6.91 13.45 3.39
C GLU A 180 -7.14 12.03 3.92
N CYS A 181 -6.75 11.78 5.18
CA CYS A 181 -7.00 10.52 5.85
C CYS A 181 -8.51 10.28 6.05
N GLU A 182 -9.24 11.28 6.54
CA GLU A 182 -10.70 11.17 6.72
C GLU A 182 -11.44 10.89 5.41
N LEU A 183 -11.07 11.60 4.33
CA LEU A 183 -11.63 11.37 3.00
C LEU A 183 -11.31 9.96 2.49
N SER A 184 -10.09 9.49 2.70
CA SER A 184 -9.66 8.15 2.27
C SER A 184 -10.37 7.05 3.05
N VAL A 185 -10.51 7.18 4.37
CA VAL A 185 -11.27 6.21 5.17
C VAL A 185 -12.73 6.17 4.74
N LYS A 186 -13.36 7.32 4.47
CA LYS A 186 -14.72 7.39 3.91
C LYS A 186 -14.82 6.72 2.53
N LEU A 187 -13.79 6.87 1.69
CA LEU A 187 -13.70 6.18 0.40
C LEU A 187 -13.68 4.66 0.61
N SER A 188 -12.81 4.15 1.48
CA SER A 188 -12.75 2.71 1.81
C SER A 188 -14.10 2.17 2.29
N ILE A 189 -14.79 2.88 3.18
CA ILE A 189 -16.15 2.53 3.64
C ILE A 189 -17.15 2.47 2.47
N SER A 190 -17.12 3.46 1.58
CA SER A 190 -17.98 3.50 0.39
C SER A 190 -17.72 2.32 -0.55
N THR A 191 -16.44 1.95 -0.74
CA THR A 191 -16.05 0.83 -1.58
C THR A 191 -16.49 -0.50 -0.96
N LEU A 192 -16.27 -0.70 0.35
CA LEU A 192 -16.73 -1.88 1.07
C LEU A 192 -18.25 -2.02 1.02
N ARG A 193 -19.00 -0.91 1.19
CA ARG A 193 -20.47 -0.90 1.12
C ARG A 193 -21.00 -1.40 -0.22
N TYR A 194 -20.32 -1.09 -1.31
CA TYR A 194 -20.74 -1.55 -2.64
C TYR A 194 -20.56 -3.05 -2.81
N TRP A 195 -19.49 -3.62 -2.25
CA TRP A 195 -19.17 -5.04 -2.37
C TRP A 195 -19.78 -5.91 -1.25
N GLU A 196 -20.39 -5.32 -0.22
CA GLU A 196 -20.84 -6.03 0.98
C GLU A 196 -21.89 -7.12 0.72
N ALA A 197 -22.64 -7.01 -0.37
CA ALA A 197 -23.62 -8.02 -0.78
C ALA A 197 -22.97 -9.28 -1.37
N GLU A 198 -21.73 -9.18 -1.85
CA GLU A 198 -21.01 -10.30 -2.48
C GLU A 198 -20.18 -11.11 -1.49
N ALA A 199 -19.82 -10.52 -0.35
CA ALA A 199 -19.01 -11.18 0.68
C ALA A 199 -19.34 -10.65 2.10
N PRO A 200 -19.87 -11.50 3.01
CA PRO A 200 -20.29 -11.05 4.35
C PRO A 200 -19.18 -10.43 5.20
N ASP A 201 -17.93 -10.84 5.02
CA ASP A 201 -16.78 -10.29 5.73
C ASP A 201 -16.51 -8.82 5.35
N LEU A 202 -16.84 -8.40 4.13
CA LEU A 202 -16.70 -6.99 3.72
C LEU A 202 -17.71 -6.09 4.44
N LYS A 203 -18.92 -6.60 4.70
CA LYS A 203 -19.91 -5.92 5.56
C LYS A 203 -19.34 -5.72 6.96
N ALA A 204 -18.74 -6.76 7.53
CA ALA A 204 -18.13 -6.70 8.85
C ALA A 204 -16.96 -5.69 8.87
N SER A 205 -16.08 -5.71 7.87
CA SER A 205 -15.00 -4.71 7.71
C SER A 205 -15.53 -3.28 7.69
N ARG A 206 -16.60 -3.01 6.93
CA ARG A 206 -17.23 -1.68 6.90
C ARG A 206 -17.74 -1.26 8.27
N GLN A 207 -18.48 -2.12 8.94
CA GLN A 207 -19.06 -1.84 10.27
C GLN A 207 -17.96 -1.56 11.29
N ILE A 208 -16.87 -2.32 11.28
CA ILE A 208 -15.70 -2.06 12.14
C ILE A 208 -15.13 -0.64 11.91
N LEU A 209 -14.99 -0.20 10.65
CA LEU A 209 -14.49 1.16 10.37
C LEU A 209 -15.46 2.23 10.87
N GLU A 210 -16.77 2.05 10.65
CA GLU A 210 -17.81 2.97 11.11
C GLU A 210 -17.81 3.06 12.65
N ASP A 211 -17.75 1.94 13.36
CA ASP A 211 -17.71 1.89 14.82
C ASP A 211 -16.48 2.61 15.39
N ILE A 212 -15.29 2.41 14.79
CA ILE A 212 -14.06 3.10 15.22
C ILE A 212 -14.16 4.61 15.00
N ILE A 213 -14.72 5.04 13.86
CA ILE A 213 -14.94 6.45 13.55
C ILE A 213 -15.88 7.10 14.58
N GLU A 214 -17.01 6.47 14.88
CA GLU A 214 -17.94 6.97 15.89
C GLU A 214 -17.26 7.16 17.24
N GLN A 215 -16.44 6.19 17.66
CA GLN A 215 -15.68 6.30 18.92
C GLN A 215 -14.62 7.41 18.90
N LEU A 216 -14.01 7.71 17.75
CA LEU A 216 -13.03 8.79 17.64
C LEU A 216 -13.66 10.18 17.74
N TYR A 217 -14.85 10.37 17.17
CA TYR A 217 -15.54 11.67 17.17
C TYR A 217 -16.45 11.91 18.39
N VAL A 218 -16.76 10.88 19.18
CA VAL A 218 -17.48 11.04 20.47
C VAL A 218 -16.56 11.48 21.60
N VAL A 219 -15.24 11.30 21.46
CA VAL A 219 -14.23 11.58 22.50
C VAL A 219 -13.43 12.89 22.23
N ALA A 220 -13.67 13.55 21.10
CA ALA A 220 -13.08 14.85 20.73
C ALA A 220 -14.04 16.01 21.05
#